data_AF-A0A399RAT9-F1
#
_entry.id   AF-A0A399RAT9-F1
#
_cell.length_a   1.000
_cell.length_b   1.000
_cell.length_c   1.000
_cell.angle_alpha   90.00
_cell.angle_beta   90.00
_cell.angle_gamma   90.00
#
_symmetry.space_group_name_H-M   'P 1'
#
loop_
_entity.id
_entity.type
_entity.pdbx_description
1 polymer ?
#
loop_
_entity_poly.entity_id
_entity_poly.type
_entity_poly.pdbx_seq_one_letter_code
_entity_poly.pdbx_strand_id
1 'polypeptide(L)'
;MVAACTSAPDEQAADADWMTDARLGEQVDRICFSSSIDNFRAPSRDTVIVEKGVNDEYLIQTFGNCYNLRNAQALSLDTFGGSSCLSKGDAIFAYDSVFGPDKTDIGPVRCPIKAIYEWNEDAAEAEEDSEDAASDGS
;
A
#
# COMPACT_ATOMS: atom_id res chain seq x y z
N MET A 1 -15.40 44.42 4.33
CA MET A 1 -14.41 43.46 3.79
C MET A 1 -14.90 42.07 4.16
N VAL A 2 -15.33 41.29 3.17
CA VAL A 2 -15.78 39.90 3.38
C VAL A 2 -14.51 39.04 3.46
N ALA A 3 -14.25 38.43 4.62
CA ALA A 3 -13.18 37.46 4.78
C ALA A 3 -13.61 36.15 4.14
N ALA A 4 -13.08 35.86 2.95
CA ALA A 4 -13.18 34.54 2.36
C ALA A 4 -12.17 33.62 3.06
N CYS A 5 -12.64 32.79 3.98
CA CYS A 5 -11.91 31.60 4.40
C CYS A 5 -11.88 30.65 3.20
N THR A 6 -10.80 30.72 2.40
CA THR A 6 -10.45 29.64 1.50
C THR A 6 -10.00 28.47 2.37
N SER A 7 -10.91 27.56 2.69
CA SER A 7 -10.53 26.22 3.11
C SER A 7 -9.79 25.60 1.93
N ALA A 8 -8.47 25.45 2.07
CA ALA A 8 -7.70 24.65 1.13
C ALA A 8 -8.36 23.27 1.05
N PRO A 9 -8.66 22.74 -0.15
CA PRO A 9 -9.17 21.39 -0.26
C PRO A 9 -8.09 20.45 0.27
N ASP A 10 -8.50 19.63 1.22
CA ASP A 10 -7.80 18.53 1.86
C ASP A 10 -6.70 17.89 1.00
N GLU A 11 -5.44 18.28 1.20
CA GLU A 11 -4.28 17.44 0.83
C GLU A 11 -4.32 16.08 1.54
N GLN A 12 -5.13 15.95 2.61
CA GLN A 12 -5.42 14.68 3.29
C GLN A 12 -6.46 13.81 2.57
N ALA A 13 -7.28 14.37 1.68
CA ALA A 13 -8.32 13.60 0.98
C ALA A 13 -7.74 12.81 -0.20
N ALA A 14 -6.73 13.34 -0.89
CA ALA A 14 -6.08 12.66 -2.02
C ALA A 14 -5.24 11.44 -1.60
N ASP A 15 -4.82 11.37 -0.32
CA ASP A 15 -4.12 10.20 0.24
C ASP A 15 -5.10 9.18 0.86
N ALA A 16 -6.41 9.43 0.85
CA ALA A 16 -7.42 8.57 1.46
C ALA A 16 -8.29 7.80 0.44
N ASP A 17 -8.15 8.06 -0.87
CA ASP A 17 -8.96 7.40 -1.92
C ASP A 17 -8.90 5.86 -1.84
N TRP A 18 -7.75 5.29 -1.43
CA TRP A 18 -7.59 3.85 -1.26
C TRP A 18 -8.39 3.28 -0.07
N MET A 19 -8.76 4.10 0.93
CA MET A 19 -9.56 3.66 2.08
C MET A 19 -11.02 3.38 1.70
N THR A 20 -11.48 3.97 0.60
CA THR A 20 -12.83 3.80 0.05
C THR A 20 -12.85 2.91 -1.19
N ASP A 21 -11.71 2.32 -1.57
CA ASP A 21 -11.65 1.42 -2.73
C ASP A 21 -12.39 0.12 -2.42
N ALA A 22 -13.26 -0.32 -3.34
CA ALA A 22 -14.01 -1.57 -3.22
C ALA A 22 -13.10 -2.81 -3.13
N ARG A 23 -11.84 -2.68 -3.58
CA ARG A 23 -10.81 -3.72 -3.50
C ARG A 23 -10.18 -3.85 -2.13
N LEU A 24 -10.40 -2.88 -1.24
CA LEU A 24 -9.88 -2.92 0.13
C LEU A 24 -10.68 -3.92 0.96
N GLY A 25 -10.01 -4.97 1.41
CA GLY A 25 -10.57 -5.99 2.29
C GLY A 25 -10.39 -5.69 3.77
N GLU A 26 -10.38 -6.75 4.58
CA GLU A 26 -10.26 -6.64 6.03
C GLU A 26 -8.82 -6.26 6.46
N GLN A 27 -8.72 -5.57 7.61
CA GLN A 27 -7.44 -5.30 8.25
C GLN A 27 -6.86 -6.58 8.86
N VAL A 28 -5.62 -6.90 8.52
CA VAL A 28 -4.91 -8.06 9.06
C VAL A 28 -3.77 -7.64 9.99
N ASP A 29 -3.52 -8.44 11.02
CA ASP A 29 -2.46 -8.15 11.99
C ASP A 29 -1.05 -8.44 11.45
N ARG A 30 -0.93 -9.44 10.56
CA ARG A 30 0.35 -9.98 10.09
C ARG A 30 0.25 -10.69 8.75
N ILE A 31 1.23 -10.48 7.88
CA ILE A 31 1.45 -11.23 6.64
C ILE A 31 2.78 -11.96 6.74
N CYS A 32 2.81 -13.25 6.38
CA CYS A 32 4.05 -14.01 6.29
C CYS A 32 4.41 -14.25 4.83
N PHE A 33 5.56 -13.72 4.41
CA PHE A 33 6.15 -13.98 3.12
C PHE A 33 7.05 -15.22 3.21
N SER A 34 7.07 -16.04 2.17
CA SER A 34 8.04 -17.15 2.08
C SER A 34 9.44 -16.64 1.77
N SER A 35 9.54 -15.51 1.06
CA SER A 35 10.77 -14.88 0.54
C SER A 35 10.63 -13.34 0.55
N SER A 36 11.57 -12.63 -0.09
CA SER A 36 11.42 -11.20 -0.39
C SER A 36 10.12 -10.92 -1.16
N ILE A 37 9.66 -9.67 -1.17
CA ILE A 37 8.51 -9.25 -1.98
C ILE A 37 8.88 -9.42 -3.46
N ASP A 38 8.12 -10.25 -4.18
CA ASP A 38 8.34 -10.52 -5.61
C ASP A 38 7.86 -9.35 -6.49
N ASN A 39 6.72 -8.76 -6.14
CA ASN A 39 6.11 -7.67 -6.89
C ASN A 39 5.36 -6.70 -5.96
N PHE A 40 5.43 -5.40 -6.25
CA PHE A 40 4.76 -4.37 -5.47
C PHE A 40 4.37 -3.16 -6.32
N ARG A 41 3.33 -2.44 -5.89
CA ARG A 41 2.82 -1.22 -6.50
C ARG A 41 2.57 -0.18 -5.43
N ALA A 42 3.06 1.04 -5.60
CA ALA A 42 2.81 2.14 -4.66
C ALA A 42 1.79 3.13 -5.28
N PRO A 43 0.48 2.96 -5.02
CA PRO A 43 -0.53 3.85 -5.58
C PRO A 43 -0.41 5.28 -5.01
N SER A 44 -0.02 5.40 -3.73
CA SER A 44 0.16 6.69 -3.03
C SER A 44 1.55 6.81 -2.40
N ARG A 45 1.77 7.89 -1.64
CA ARG A 45 3.06 8.16 -0.97
C ARG A 45 3.22 7.41 0.35
N ASP A 46 2.11 7.04 0.97
CA ASP A 46 2.04 6.36 2.25
C ASP A 46 1.50 4.93 2.14
N THR A 47 1.09 4.47 0.96
CA THR A 47 0.59 3.10 0.75
C THR A 47 1.38 2.33 -0.29
N VAL A 48 1.50 1.03 -0.05
CA VAL A 48 2.10 0.09 -1.00
C VAL A 48 1.30 -1.21 -1.02
N ILE A 49 0.87 -1.62 -2.20
CA ILE A 49 0.26 -2.91 -2.46
C ILE A 49 1.41 -3.87 -2.75
N VAL A 50 1.44 -5.00 -2.04
CA VAL A 50 2.46 -6.03 -2.19
C VAL A 50 1.79 -7.34 -2.57
N GLU A 51 2.40 -8.05 -3.49
CA GLU A 51 1.97 -9.37 -3.92
C GLU A 51 2.69 -10.44 -3.09
N LYS A 52 1.94 -11.42 -2.62
CA LYS A 52 2.42 -12.57 -1.86
C LYS A 52 2.01 -13.84 -2.61
N GLY A 53 2.95 -14.44 -3.33
CA GLY A 53 2.68 -15.65 -4.09
C GLY A 53 2.02 -15.33 -5.43
N VAL A 54 0.95 -16.05 -5.79
CA VAL A 54 0.34 -15.96 -7.13
C VAL A 54 -1.02 -15.27 -7.17
N ASN A 55 -1.72 -15.15 -6.04
CA ASN A 55 -3.08 -14.57 -5.98
C ASN A 55 -3.39 -13.81 -4.68
N ASP A 56 -2.43 -13.65 -3.76
CA ASP A 56 -2.68 -12.89 -2.54
C ASP A 56 -2.04 -11.49 -2.68
N GLU A 57 -2.85 -10.43 -2.69
CA GLU A 57 -2.37 -9.05 -2.62
C GLU A 57 -2.73 -8.43 -1.27
N TYR A 58 -1.87 -7.53 -0.80
CA TYR A 58 -2.10 -6.81 0.45
C TYR A 58 -1.70 -5.36 0.33
N LEU A 59 -2.56 -4.46 0.84
CA LEU A 59 -2.26 -3.04 0.95
C LEU A 59 -1.66 -2.74 2.32
N ILE A 60 -0.42 -2.26 2.30
CA ILE A 60 0.32 -1.83 3.49
C ILE A 60 0.27 -0.31 3.57
N GLN A 61 -0.32 0.20 4.66
CA GLN A 61 -0.24 1.60 5.01
C GLN A 61 1.02 1.84 5.86
N THR A 62 1.84 2.79 5.43
CA THR A 62 3.03 3.27 6.12
C THR A 62 2.75 4.63 6.78
N PHE A 63 3.62 5.04 7.71
CA PHE A 63 3.56 6.42 8.19
C PHE A 63 4.17 7.37 7.15
N GLY A 64 3.53 8.52 6.94
CA GLY A 64 3.69 9.45 5.79
C GLY A 64 5.05 10.10 5.53
N ASN A 65 6.15 9.51 6.00
CA ASN A 65 7.52 9.95 5.72
C ASN A 65 8.23 9.05 4.68
N CYS A 66 7.48 8.19 3.98
CA CYS A 66 7.99 7.26 2.96
C CYS A 66 8.07 7.85 1.56
N TYR A 67 8.73 9.00 1.43
CA TYR A 67 8.75 9.79 0.20
C TYR A 67 9.29 9.07 -1.05
N ASN A 68 9.99 7.95 -0.90
CA ASN A 68 10.58 7.20 -2.02
C ASN A 68 9.85 5.90 -2.38
N LEU A 69 8.71 5.56 -1.75
CA LEU A 69 7.97 4.34 -2.10
C LEU A 69 7.57 4.30 -3.59
N ARG A 70 7.17 5.45 -4.16
CA ARG A 70 6.78 5.54 -5.57
C ARG A 70 7.91 5.29 -6.58
N ASN A 71 9.15 5.54 -6.17
CA ASN A 71 10.33 5.37 -7.03
C ASN A 71 11.16 4.14 -6.63
N ALA A 72 10.68 3.37 -5.65
CA ALA A 72 11.37 2.17 -5.21
C ALA A 72 11.38 1.16 -6.36
N GLN A 73 12.54 0.57 -6.62
CA GLN A 73 12.72 -0.54 -7.54
C GLN A 73 12.81 -1.89 -6.79
N ALA A 74 13.10 -1.87 -5.50
CA ALA A 74 13.12 -3.06 -4.65
C ALA A 74 12.66 -2.73 -3.23
N LEU A 75 12.06 -3.71 -2.55
CA LEU A 75 11.66 -3.64 -1.15
C LEU A 75 12.35 -4.75 -0.34
N SER A 76 12.78 -4.42 0.88
CA SER A 76 13.23 -5.40 1.86
C SER A 76 12.48 -5.23 3.17
N LEU A 77 12.39 -6.32 3.93
CA LEU A 77 11.54 -6.41 5.11
C LEU A 77 12.40 -6.32 6.36
N ASP A 78 12.08 -5.37 7.24
CA ASP A 78 12.67 -5.20 8.56
C ASP A 78 11.71 -5.74 9.60
N THR A 79 11.77 -7.05 9.83
CA THR A 79 10.89 -7.74 10.76
C THR A 79 11.57 -7.94 12.10
N PHE A 80 10.86 -7.64 13.17
CA PHE A 80 11.39 -7.81 14.52
C PHE A 80 11.63 -9.30 14.82
N GLY A 81 12.89 -9.70 14.94
CA GLY A 81 13.28 -11.08 15.30
C GLY A 81 13.65 -11.99 14.11
N GLY A 82 13.79 -11.46 12.89
CA GLY A 82 14.26 -12.22 11.73
C GLY A 82 13.25 -13.23 11.16
N SER A 83 11.97 -13.09 11.52
CA SER A 83 10.88 -13.87 10.93
C SER A 83 10.49 -13.31 9.56
N SER A 84 10.14 -14.13 8.58
CA SER A 84 9.64 -13.65 7.28
C SER A 84 8.23 -13.05 7.32
N CYS A 85 7.74 -12.64 8.49
CA CYS A 85 6.41 -12.08 8.69
C CYS A 85 6.46 -10.59 9.03
N LEU A 86 5.72 -9.80 8.27
CA LEU A 86 5.45 -8.38 8.50
C LEU A 86 4.21 -8.18 9.34
N SER A 87 4.31 -7.27 10.30
CA SER A 87 3.21 -6.86 11.16
C SER A 87 3.29 -5.36 11.46
N LYS A 88 2.26 -4.86 12.13
CA LYS A 88 2.25 -3.47 12.60
C LYS A 88 3.45 -3.18 13.50
N GLY A 89 4.20 -2.12 13.19
CA GLY A 89 5.41 -1.71 13.92
C GLY A 89 6.73 -2.20 13.30
N ASP A 90 6.66 -3.18 12.39
CA ASP A 90 7.78 -3.50 11.50
C ASP A 90 8.01 -2.38 10.48
N ALA A 91 9.10 -2.46 9.73
CA ALA A 91 9.37 -1.50 8.67
C ALA A 91 9.71 -2.17 7.35
N ILE A 92 9.50 -1.43 6.26
CA ILE A 92 9.94 -1.80 4.93
C ILE A 92 11.11 -0.88 4.57
N PHE A 93 12.13 -1.42 3.94
CA PHE A 93 13.21 -0.66 3.34
C PHE A 93 12.97 -0.55 1.85
N ALA A 94 12.74 0.67 1.39
CA ALA A 94 12.63 0.98 -0.03
C ALA A 94 14.00 1.32 -0.61
N TYR A 95 14.34 0.66 -1.72
CA TYR A 95 15.56 0.89 -2.49
C TYR A 95 15.17 1.45 -3.86
N ASP A 96 15.90 2.46 -4.31
CA ASP A 96 15.78 3.06 -5.64
C ASP A 96 16.58 2.29 -6.72
N SER A 97 17.25 1.19 -6.36
CA SER A 97 18.00 0.32 -7.25
C SER A 97 17.64 -1.16 -7.03
N VAL A 98 17.55 -1.92 -8.12
CA VAL A 98 17.33 -3.39 -8.09
C VAL A 98 18.52 -4.14 -7.48
N PHE A 99 19.72 -3.55 -7.52
CA PHE A 99 20.95 -4.17 -7.03
C PHE A 99 21.24 -3.92 -5.54
N GLY A 100 20.34 -3.22 -4.83
CA GLY A 100 20.52 -2.82 -3.44
C GLY A 100 21.33 -1.53 -3.29
N PRO A 101 21.68 -1.13 -2.05
CA PRO A 101 22.31 0.17 -1.79
C PRO A 101 23.77 0.15 -2.27
N ASP A 102 24.11 0.97 -3.27
CA ASP A 102 25.50 1.24 -3.60
C ASP A 102 26.14 2.12 -2.51
N LYS A 103 27.45 2.02 -2.31
CA LYS A 103 28.19 2.78 -1.28
C LYS A 103 28.13 4.31 -1.47
N THR A 104 27.52 4.77 -2.56
CA THR A 104 27.31 6.17 -2.93
C THR A 104 25.86 6.62 -2.80
N ASP A 105 24.92 5.70 -2.54
CA ASP A 105 23.50 6.02 -2.50
C ASP A 105 23.02 6.49 -1.13
N ILE A 106 21.94 7.27 -1.16
CA ILE A 106 21.16 7.62 0.03
C ILE A 106 20.66 6.30 0.62
N GLY A 107 21.03 6.01 1.87
CA GLY A 107 20.66 4.74 2.52
C GLY A 107 19.16 4.44 2.45
N PRO A 108 18.76 3.17 2.51
CA PRO A 108 17.38 2.76 2.27
C PRO A 108 16.41 3.49 3.18
N VAL A 109 15.29 3.95 2.61
CA VAL A 109 14.28 4.67 3.37
C VAL A 109 13.53 3.68 4.24
N ARG A 110 13.62 3.86 5.57
CA ARG A 110 12.89 3.07 6.54
C ARG A 110 11.44 3.52 6.61
N CYS A 111 10.53 2.63 6.25
CA CYS A 111 9.11 2.85 6.19
C CYS A 111 8.36 2.08 7.26
N PRO A 112 8.10 2.68 8.45
CA PRO A 112 7.37 1.99 9.50
C PRO A 112 5.91 1.75 9.08
N ILE A 113 5.43 0.56 9.38
CA ILE A 113 4.08 0.11 9.01
C ILE A 113 3.09 0.56 10.06
N LYS A 114 2.03 1.21 9.59
CA LYS A 114 0.90 1.67 10.38
C LYS A 114 -0.20 0.63 10.47
N ALA A 115 -0.57 0.05 9.33
CA ALA A 115 -1.63 -0.93 9.21
C ALA A 115 -1.45 -1.76 7.93
N ILE A 116 -2.10 -2.91 7.88
CA ILE A 116 -2.07 -3.83 6.76
C ILE A 116 -3.50 -4.27 6.47
N TYR A 117 -3.87 -4.28 5.20
CA TYR A 117 -5.20 -4.65 4.71
C TYR A 117 -5.07 -5.68 3.61
N GLU A 118 -6.06 -6.56 3.48
CA GLU A 118 -6.20 -7.39 2.30
C GLU A 118 -6.55 -6.52 1.09
N TRP A 119 -6.03 -6.90 -0.07
CA TRP A 119 -6.35 -6.26 -1.33
C TRP A 119 -6.82 -7.32 -2.32
N ASN A 120 -8.00 -7.11 -2.91
CA ASN A 120 -8.58 -8.04 -3.87
C ASN A 120 -8.85 -7.29 -5.17
N GLU A 121 -8.01 -7.48 -6.19
CA GLU A 121 -8.18 -6.80 -7.49
C GLU A 121 -9.50 -7.17 -8.19
N ASP A 122 -9.97 -8.40 -8.02
CA ASP A 122 -11.19 -8.92 -8.65
C ASP A 122 -12.47 -8.36 -8.02
N ALA A 123 -12.40 -7.81 -6.79
CA ALA A 123 -13.57 -7.25 -6.11
C ALA A 123 -14.15 -6.03 -6.86
N ALA A 124 -13.35 -5.32 -7.65
CA ALA A 124 -13.85 -4.22 -8.49
C ALA A 124 -14.77 -4.72 -9.61
N GLU A 125 -14.56 -5.94 -10.13
CA GLU A 125 -15.35 -6.51 -11.24
C GLU A 125 -16.67 -7.12 -10.73
N ALA A 126 -16.74 -7.56 -9.47
CA ALA A 126 -17.94 -8.17 -8.89
C ALA A 126 -19.08 -7.16 -8.60
N GLU A 127 -18.73 -5.90 -8.32
CA GLU A 127 -19.70 -4.82 -8.11
C GLU A 127 -20.38 -4.41 -9.43
N GLU A 128 -19.68 -4.51 -10.57
CA GLU A 128 -20.23 -4.16 -11.89
C GLU A 128 -21.21 -5.22 -12.43
N ASP A 129 -21.03 -6.51 -12.10
CA ASP A 129 -21.94 -7.59 -12.51
C ASP A 129 -23.26 -7.62 -11.70
N SER A 130 -23.28 -6.98 -10.52
CA SER A 130 -24.45 -7.00 -9.62
C SER A 130 -25.47 -5.89 -9.92
N GLU A 131 -25.08 -4.81 -10.59
CA GLU A 131 -25.97 -3.68 -10.96
C GLU A 131 -26.69 -3.92 -12.31
N ASP A 132 -26.13 -4.75 -13.21
CA ASP A 132 -26.74 -5.07 -14.52
C ASP A 132 -27.86 -6.14 -14.43
N ALA A 133 -28.00 -6.83 -13.29
CA ALA A 133 -29.05 -7.83 -13.10
C ALA A 133 -30.42 -7.25 -12.64
N ALA A 134 -30.50 -5.93 -12.39
CA ALA A 134 -31.70 -5.28 -11.85
C ALA A 134 -32.54 -4.51 -12.89
N SER A 135 -32.10 -4.38 -14.15
CA SER A 135 -32.71 -3.44 -15.11
C SER A 135 -33.39 -4.05 -16.34
N ASP A 136 -33.53 -5.38 -16.44
CA ASP A 136 -34.28 -6.06 -17.52
C ASP A 136 -35.50 -6.81 -16.95
N GLY A 137 -36.56 -6.07 -16.65
CA GLY A 137 -37.76 -6.62 -16.02
C GLY A 137 -38.94 -5.67 -15.98
N SER A 138 -39.37 -5.13 -17.13
CA SER A 138 -40.72 -4.56 -17.32
C SER A 138 -41.15 -4.56 -18.78
#